data_AF-A0A7X3NV75-F1
#
_entry.id   AF-A0A7X3NV75-F1
#
_cell.length_a   1.000
_cell.length_b   1.000
_cell.length_c   1.000
_cell.angle_alpha   90.00
_cell.angle_beta   90.00
_cell.angle_gamma   90.00
#
_symmetry.space_group_name_H-M   'P 1'
#
loop_
_entity.id
_entity.type
_entity.pdbx_description
1 polymer ?
#
loop_
_entity_poly.entity_id
_entity_poly.type
_entity_poly.pdbx_seq_one_letter_code
_entity_poly.pdbx_strand_id
1 'polypeptide(L)'
;MRTIFLSLTLIALMALPLAPVLAAGEVAIYTGTTQWIDKGAADEQAQICVDMLDDAGISNFWLDSDGDMDALADWMKDVTGDQGLDICVLYGDFPPTLYPDGNAQPEGSVGETFIETTDGDAFINHADYMFWGLGGRNEVGGLQNMMDIEGITMWDDNTPCNVTDEGKSISPSLPDIQSDRPFHVDELDGDWEVEVSLAQNDSGTRADPIIVRDGNLGRLIPVIQTAGGTEPKGAVAAEIIIWLMSTTPVEPAGKISTTWGALKADR
;
A
#
# COMPACT_ATOMS: atom_id res chain seq x y z
N MET A 1 -36.21 -64.06 24.98
CA MET A 1 -35.77 -62.72 25.39
C MET A 1 -34.61 -62.33 24.48
N ARG A 2 -34.78 -61.24 23.73
CA ARG A 2 -33.80 -60.66 22.80
C ARG A 2 -32.88 -59.73 23.58
N THR A 3 -31.58 -59.77 23.31
CA THR A 3 -30.72 -58.60 23.44
C THR A 3 -29.51 -58.76 22.52
N ILE A 4 -29.59 -58.09 21.37
CA ILE A 4 -28.51 -57.88 20.42
C ILE A 4 -27.77 -56.62 20.92
N PHE A 5 -26.48 -56.74 21.25
CA PHE A 5 -25.63 -55.58 21.48
C PHE A 5 -25.17 -55.03 20.12
N LEU A 6 -25.78 -53.91 19.71
CA LEU A 6 -25.30 -53.09 18.60
C LEU A 6 -24.22 -52.17 19.17
N SER A 7 -22.97 -52.36 18.79
CA SER A 7 -21.88 -51.43 19.08
C SER A 7 -21.93 -50.33 18.01
N LEU A 8 -22.32 -49.11 18.40
CA LEU A 8 -22.22 -47.92 17.55
C LEU A 8 -20.80 -47.37 17.69
N THR A 9 -19.97 -47.58 16.67
CA THR A 9 -18.70 -46.86 16.51
C THR A 9 -19.01 -45.47 15.96
N LEU A 10 -18.99 -44.45 16.83
CA LEU A 10 -19.14 -43.05 16.45
C LEU A 10 -17.80 -42.58 15.87
N ILE A 11 -17.69 -42.46 14.54
CA ILE A 11 -16.57 -41.79 13.88
C ILE A 11 -16.83 -40.28 14.01
N ALA A 12 -16.17 -39.64 14.96
CA ALA A 12 -16.10 -38.18 15.03
C ALA A 12 -15.18 -37.70 13.91
N LEU A 13 -15.76 -37.22 12.80
CA LEU A 13 -15.05 -36.51 11.76
C LEU A 13 -14.62 -35.15 12.36
N MET A 14 -13.40 -35.07 12.88
CA MET A 14 -12.79 -33.79 13.25
C MET A 14 -12.66 -32.96 11.98
N ALA A 15 -13.55 -31.99 11.80
CA ALA A 15 -13.32 -30.88 10.88
C ALA A 15 -12.17 -30.05 11.46
N LEU A 16 -10.95 -30.28 10.95
CA LEU A 16 -9.85 -29.36 11.18
C LEU A 16 -10.22 -28.05 10.48
N PRO A 17 -10.30 -26.91 11.18
CA PRO A 17 -10.40 -25.63 10.50
C PRO A 17 -9.15 -25.48 9.65
N LEU A 18 -9.31 -25.34 8.33
CA LEU A 18 -8.25 -24.78 7.49
C LEU A 18 -8.06 -23.35 8.02
N ALA A 19 -6.99 -23.12 8.77
CA ALA A 19 -6.54 -21.76 8.98
C ALA A 19 -6.14 -21.22 7.59
N PRO A 20 -6.62 -20.03 7.18
CA PRO A 20 -6.11 -19.41 5.97
C PRO A 20 -4.58 -19.29 6.09
N VAL A 21 -3.88 -19.70 5.03
CA VAL A 21 -2.46 -19.38 4.89
C VAL A 21 -2.46 -17.93 4.44
N LEU A 22 -2.00 -17.00 5.29
CA LEU A 22 -1.80 -15.61 4.88
C LEU A 22 -0.60 -15.54 3.94
N ALA A 23 -0.70 -14.76 2.87
CA ALA A 23 0.46 -14.44 2.06
C ALA A 23 1.45 -13.55 2.86
N ALA A 24 2.70 -13.51 2.43
CA ALA A 24 3.73 -12.69 3.10
C ALA A 24 3.64 -11.20 2.73
N GLY A 25 2.88 -10.86 1.69
CA GLY A 25 2.91 -9.56 1.02
C GLY A 25 4.14 -9.38 0.13
N GLU A 26 4.00 -8.59 -0.93
CA GLU A 26 5.08 -8.16 -1.82
C GLU A 26 4.90 -6.73 -2.35
N VAL A 27 5.96 -6.19 -2.93
CA VAL A 27 6.00 -4.80 -3.41
C VAL A 27 6.19 -4.74 -4.92
N ALA A 28 5.24 -4.13 -5.61
CA ALA A 28 5.37 -3.77 -7.02
C ALA A 28 5.83 -2.31 -7.13
N ILE A 29 6.93 -2.06 -7.86
CA ILE A 29 7.40 -0.72 -8.16
C ILE A 29 7.21 -0.48 -9.66
N TYR A 30 6.50 0.59 -10.04
CA TYR A 30 6.23 0.92 -11.43
C TYR A 30 6.82 2.29 -11.80
N THR A 31 7.78 2.28 -12.73
CA THR A 31 8.32 3.50 -13.35
C THR A 31 8.14 3.51 -14.86
N GLY A 32 7.41 2.55 -15.44
CA GLY A 32 7.20 2.45 -16.89
C GLY A 32 6.71 3.73 -17.52
N THR A 33 5.84 4.45 -16.80
CA THR A 33 5.30 5.75 -17.19
C THR A 33 5.33 6.66 -15.98
N THR A 34 5.84 7.87 -16.17
CA THR A 34 6.00 8.85 -15.08
C THR A 34 5.39 10.18 -15.46
N GLN A 35 4.99 10.96 -14.45
CA GLN A 35 4.55 12.33 -14.63
C GLN A 35 5.16 13.22 -13.55
N TRP A 36 5.53 14.45 -13.94
CA TRP A 36 6.13 15.45 -13.05
C TRP A 36 7.42 15.01 -12.36
N ILE A 37 8.01 13.93 -12.86
CA ILE A 37 9.37 13.47 -12.55
C ILE A 37 9.96 12.92 -13.85
N ASP A 38 11.24 13.20 -14.08
CA ASP A 38 11.97 12.62 -15.21
C ASP A 38 12.08 11.10 -15.04
N LYS A 39 11.95 10.35 -16.14
CA LYS A 39 12.02 8.88 -16.13
C LYS A 39 13.31 8.37 -15.50
N GLY A 40 14.46 8.96 -15.83
CA GLY A 40 15.74 8.56 -15.26
C GLY A 40 15.85 8.83 -13.76
N ALA A 41 15.27 9.94 -13.29
CA ALA A 41 15.20 10.25 -11.86
C ALA A 41 14.24 9.30 -11.12
N ALA A 42 13.10 8.95 -11.71
CA ALA A 42 12.20 7.95 -11.15
C ALA A 42 12.87 6.57 -11.06
N ASP A 43 13.61 6.17 -12.09
CA ASP A 43 14.35 4.91 -12.11
C ASP A 43 15.47 4.88 -11.07
N GLU A 44 16.17 5.99 -10.86
CA GLU A 44 17.18 6.10 -9.81
C GLU A 44 16.56 5.93 -8.41
N GLN A 45 15.41 6.56 -8.16
CA GLN A 45 14.70 6.42 -6.88
C GLN A 45 14.10 5.02 -6.72
N ALA A 46 13.58 4.40 -7.78
CA ALA A 46 13.09 3.03 -7.75
C ALA A 46 14.22 2.05 -7.42
N GLN A 47 15.41 2.21 -8.02
CA GLN A 47 16.57 1.38 -7.67
C GLN A 47 16.98 1.52 -6.20
N ILE A 48 16.99 2.74 -5.65
CA ILE A 48 17.26 2.95 -4.22
C ILE A 48 16.23 2.21 -3.35
N CYS A 49 14.94 2.29 -3.73
CA CYS A 49 13.88 1.58 -3.02
C CYS A 49 14.10 0.06 -3.07
N VAL A 50 14.31 -0.51 -4.27
CA VAL A 50 14.61 -1.94 -4.49
C VAL A 50 15.78 -2.40 -3.64
N ASP A 51 16.91 -1.69 -3.68
CA ASP A 51 18.12 -2.07 -2.94
C ASP A 51 17.85 -2.15 -1.43
N MET A 52 17.08 -1.19 -0.89
CA MET A 52 16.74 -1.16 0.53
C MET A 52 15.72 -2.25 0.93
N LEU A 53 14.75 -2.56 0.06
CA LEU A 53 13.80 -3.65 0.28
C LEU A 53 14.49 -5.02 0.22
N ASP A 54 15.41 -5.22 -0.73
CA ASP A 54 16.24 -6.42 -0.85
C ASP A 54 17.10 -6.61 0.41
N ASP A 55 17.74 -5.55 0.91
CA ASP A 55 18.50 -5.57 2.17
C ASP A 55 17.63 -5.92 3.38
N ALA A 56 16.35 -5.52 3.37
CA ALA A 56 15.37 -5.87 4.40
C ALA A 56 14.77 -7.28 4.23
N GLY A 57 15.01 -7.94 3.10
CA GLY A 57 14.44 -9.25 2.77
C GLY A 57 12.95 -9.22 2.39
N ILE A 58 12.47 -8.08 1.87
CA ILE A 58 11.09 -7.89 1.41
C ILE A 58 10.98 -8.28 -0.06
N SER A 59 10.01 -9.14 -0.40
CA SER A 59 9.75 -9.53 -1.79
C SER A 59 9.33 -8.30 -2.59
N ASN A 60 10.02 -8.04 -3.69
CA ASN A 60 9.72 -6.92 -4.56
C ASN A 60 10.06 -7.23 -6.02
N PHE A 61 9.45 -6.49 -6.94
CA PHE A 61 9.81 -6.50 -8.34
C PHE A 61 9.57 -5.12 -8.95
N TRP A 62 10.32 -4.83 -10.01
CA TRP A 62 10.30 -3.54 -10.67
C TRP A 62 9.87 -3.69 -12.14
N LEU A 63 8.82 -2.94 -12.49
CA LEU A 63 8.26 -2.78 -13.83
C LEU A 63 8.67 -1.41 -14.38
N ASP A 64 9.72 -1.38 -15.21
CA ASP A 64 10.39 -0.15 -15.65
C ASP A 64 10.01 0.29 -17.08
N SER A 65 9.09 -0.42 -17.73
CA SER A 65 8.63 -0.18 -19.10
C SER A 65 7.14 0.16 -19.17
N ASP A 66 6.78 1.14 -20.00
CA ASP A 66 5.38 1.52 -20.30
C ASP A 66 4.52 0.31 -20.74
N GLY A 67 5.14 -0.70 -21.34
CA GLY A 67 4.48 -1.96 -21.73
C GLY A 67 4.08 -2.88 -20.57
N ASP A 68 4.51 -2.57 -19.34
CA ASP A 68 4.30 -3.44 -18.17
C ASP A 68 3.00 -3.11 -17.40
N MET A 69 2.20 -2.14 -17.85
CA MET A 69 0.94 -1.77 -17.21
C MET A 69 -0.04 -2.95 -17.06
N ASP A 70 -0.08 -3.85 -18.05
CA ASP A 70 -0.91 -5.06 -17.99
C ASP A 70 -0.37 -6.04 -16.93
N ALA A 71 0.95 -6.19 -16.83
CA ALA A 71 1.58 -7.04 -15.82
C ALA A 71 1.35 -6.52 -14.40
N LEU A 72 1.40 -5.20 -14.21
CA LEU A 72 1.05 -4.57 -12.93
C LEU A 72 -0.41 -4.84 -12.55
N ALA A 73 -1.34 -4.70 -13.50
CA ALA A 73 -2.75 -4.94 -13.26
C ALA A 73 -3.06 -6.42 -12.99
N ASP A 74 -2.38 -7.34 -13.66
CA ASP A 74 -2.55 -8.78 -13.42
C ASP A 74 -1.98 -9.19 -12.06
N TRP A 75 -0.81 -8.68 -11.66
CA TRP A 75 -0.28 -8.86 -10.32
C TRP A 75 -1.27 -8.35 -9.25
N MET A 76 -1.77 -7.13 -9.41
CA MET A 76 -2.68 -6.52 -8.45
C MET A 76 -3.94 -7.38 -8.24
N LYS A 77 -4.53 -7.90 -9.32
CA LYS A 77 -5.68 -8.83 -9.24
C LYS A 77 -5.34 -10.15 -8.54
N ASP A 78 -4.11 -10.63 -8.69
CA ASP A 78 -3.68 -11.92 -8.12
C ASP A 78 -3.46 -11.82 -6.60
N VAL A 79 -2.99 -10.67 -6.10
CA VAL A 79 -2.72 -10.44 -4.67
C VAL A 79 -3.90 -9.85 -3.90
N THR A 80 -4.80 -9.10 -4.56
CA THR A 80 -5.97 -8.49 -3.91
C THR A 80 -6.80 -9.55 -3.16
N GLY A 81 -6.98 -9.38 -1.85
CA GLY A 81 -7.75 -10.26 -0.99
C GLY A 81 -7.00 -11.52 -0.53
N ASP A 82 -5.68 -11.63 -0.74
CA ASP A 82 -4.90 -12.81 -0.36
C ASP A 82 -4.47 -12.81 1.13
N GLN A 83 -4.73 -11.71 1.84
CA GLN A 83 -4.41 -11.44 3.24
C GLN A 83 -2.90 -11.25 3.53
N GLY A 84 -2.08 -11.09 2.50
CA GLY A 84 -0.79 -10.42 2.56
C GLY A 84 -0.96 -8.92 2.75
N LEU A 85 0.13 -8.19 2.92
CA LEU A 85 0.12 -6.73 2.79
C LEU A 85 0.91 -6.40 1.53
N ASP A 86 0.21 -6.04 0.47
CA ASP A 86 0.80 -5.78 -0.83
C ASP A 86 0.84 -4.28 -1.13
N ILE A 87 1.95 -3.84 -1.73
CA ILE A 87 2.21 -2.40 -1.88
C ILE A 87 2.59 -2.07 -3.33
N CYS A 88 1.87 -1.13 -3.92
CA CYS A 88 2.14 -0.59 -5.24
C CYS A 88 2.78 0.81 -5.14
N VAL A 89 3.99 0.98 -5.71
CA VAL A 89 4.71 2.26 -5.73
C VAL A 89 4.65 2.87 -7.13
N LEU A 90 4.08 4.08 -7.23
CA LEU A 90 3.89 4.83 -8.46
C LEU A 90 4.70 6.13 -8.47
N TYR A 91 5.08 6.59 -9.68
CA TYR A 91 5.86 7.81 -9.90
C TYR A 91 5.09 8.83 -10.77
N GLY A 92 3.94 9.28 -10.27
CA GLY A 92 3.13 10.37 -10.83
C GLY A 92 2.13 9.98 -11.92
N ASP A 93 2.24 8.78 -12.52
CA ASP A 93 1.19 8.24 -13.38
C ASP A 93 0.30 7.26 -12.61
N PHE A 94 -1.00 7.25 -12.95
CA PHE A 94 -1.94 6.22 -12.55
C PHE A 94 -2.34 5.44 -13.81
N PRO A 95 -1.82 4.21 -13.99
CA PRO A 95 -2.00 3.47 -15.23
C PRO A 95 -3.47 3.21 -15.59
N PRO A 96 -3.85 3.28 -16.89
CA PRO A 96 -5.21 3.05 -17.35
C PRO A 96 -5.70 1.62 -17.12
N THR A 97 -4.77 0.67 -16.98
CA THR A 97 -5.06 -0.73 -16.66
C THR A 97 -5.47 -0.91 -15.20
N LEU A 98 -5.07 0.02 -14.32
CA LEU A 98 -5.52 0.08 -12.93
C LEU A 98 -6.82 0.87 -12.80
N TYR A 99 -6.89 2.03 -13.47
CA TYR A 99 -8.04 2.93 -13.45
C TYR A 99 -8.27 3.60 -14.82
N PRO A 100 -9.36 3.26 -15.54
CA PRO A 100 -9.62 3.75 -16.88
C PRO A 100 -9.75 5.28 -17.01
N ASP A 101 -9.20 5.81 -18.10
CA ASP A 101 -9.20 7.23 -18.45
C ASP A 101 -10.57 7.93 -18.30
N GLY A 102 -10.53 9.18 -17.84
CA GLY A 102 -11.72 10.03 -17.77
C GLY A 102 -12.66 9.64 -16.63
N ASN A 103 -12.13 9.03 -15.57
CA ASN A 103 -12.91 8.52 -14.44
C ASN A 103 -14.02 7.56 -14.89
N ALA A 104 -13.74 6.72 -15.89
CA ALA A 104 -14.77 5.94 -16.57
C ALA A 104 -15.27 4.72 -15.77
N GLN A 105 -14.53 4.32 -14.74
CA GLN A 105 -14.87 3.23 -13.84
C GLN A 105 -14.53 3.64 -12.40
N PRO A 106 -15.33 4.53 -11.78
CA PRO A 106 -15.12 4.95 -10.40
C PRO A 106 -15.36 3.82 -9.40
N GLU A 107 -16.03 2.75 -9.83
CA GLU A 107 -16.41 1.60 -9.00
C GLU A 107 -15.88 0.29 -9.57
N GLY A 108 -15.31 -0.56 -8.71
CA GLY A 108 -14.77 -1.88 -9.04
C GLY A 108 -13.63 -1.88 -10.06
N SER A 109 -12.88 -0.77 -10.18
CA SER A 109 -11.63 -0.76 -10.96
C SER A 109 -10.54 -1.60 -10.28
N VAL A 110 -9.49 -1.99 -11.00
CA VAL A 110 -8.42 -2.83 -10.41
C VAL A 110 -7.74 -2.10 -9.24
N GLY A 111 -7.43 -0.81 -9.43
CA GLY A 111 -6.80 0.01 -8.38
C GLY A 111 -7.69 0.23 -7.16
N GLU A 112 -9.00 0.38 -7.37
CA GLU A 112 -9.95 0.56 -6.27
C GLU A 112 -10.15 -0.75 -5.50
N THR A 113 -10.39 -1.87 -6.19
CA THR A 113 -10.56 -3.17 -5.51
C THR A 113 -9.34 -3.58 -4.68
N PHE A 114 -8.15 -3.13 -5.07
CA PHE A 114 -6.91 -3.36 -4.33
C PHE A 114 -6.93 -2.73 -2.94
N ILE A 115 -7.54 -1.55 -2.77
CA ILE A 115 -7.62 -0.88 -1.46
C ILE A 115 -8.94 -1.14 -0.72
N GLU A 116 -9.91 -1.81 -1.35
CA GLU A 116 -11.20 -2.14 -0.75
C GLU A 116 -11.23 -3.51 -0.04
N THR A 117 -10.07 -4.15 0.11
CA THR A 117 -9.91 -5.43 0.81
C THR A 117 -9.27 -5.27 2.19
N THR A 118 -9.47 -6.28 3.04
CA THR A 118 -9.02 -6.23 4.46
C THR A 118 -7.59 -6.71 4.69
N ASP A 119 -6.87 -7.10 3.63
CA ASP A 119 -5.41 -7.25 3.63
C ASP A 119 -4.72 -5.95 4.06
N GLY A 120 -5.31 -4.81 3.67
CA GLY A 120 -4.79 -3.49 4.01
C GLY A 120 -3.72 -3.00 3.04
N ASP A 121 -3.78 -3.50 1.80
CA ASP A 121 -2.92 -3.15 0.67
C ASP A 121 -2.81 -1.64 0.48
N ALA A 122 -1.70 -1.20 -0.09
CA ALA A 122 -1.35 0.21 -0.11
C ALA A 122 -0.85 0.71 -1.47
N PHE A 123 -1.26 1.93 -1.81
CA PHE A 123 -0.55 2.72 -2.81
C PHE A 123 0.42 3.70 -2.15
N ILE A 124 1.66 3.68 -2.60
CA ILE A 124 2.59 4.80 -2.44
C ILE A 124 2.64 5.56 -3.77
N ASN A 125 2.43 6.87 -3.72
CA ASN A 125 2.62 7.74 -4.87
C ASN A 125 3.75 8.74 -4.62
N HIS A 126 4.59 8.93 -5.63
CA HIS A 126 5.56 10.01 -5.71
C HIS A 126 5.16 11.04 -6.77
N ALA A 127 5.89 12.17 -6.77
CA ALA A 127 5.71 13.29 -7.68
C ALA A 127 4.41 14.08 -7.42
N ASP A 128 4.13 15.07 -8.26
CA ASP A 128 3.06 16.04 -8.09
C ASP A 128 1.68 15.35 -8.21
N TYR A 129 0.90 15.21 -7.13
CA TYR A 129 -0.49 14.70 -7.11
C TYR A 129 -0.72 13.18 -7.26
N MET A 130 -1.46 12.59 -6.31
CA MET A 130 -1.85 11.17 -6.34
C MET A 130 -3.05 10.90 -7.26
N PHE A 131 -2.92 9.88 -8.11
CA PHE A 131 -3.97 9.40 -9.04
C PHE A 131 -4.42 10.36 -10.16
N TRP A 132 -3.63 11.40 -10.45
CA TRP A 132 -3.91 12.35 -11.53
C TRP A 132 -3.94 11.71 -12.94
N GLY A 133 -2.98 10.80 -13.20
CA GLY A 133 -2.79 10.10 -14.47
C GLY A 133 -2.15 10.96 -15.58
N LEU A 134 -1.36 10.33 -16.45
CA LEU A 134 -0.52 10.97 -17.47
C LEU A 134 -1.27 12.03 -18.28
N GLY A 135 -0.89 13.30 -18.15
CA GLY A 135 -1.49 14.40 -18.88
C GLY A 135 -2.87 14.85 -18.36
N GLY A 136 -3.25 14.45 -17.14
CA GLY A 136 -4.55 14.78 -16.55
C GLY A 136 -5.67 13.89 -17.03
N ARG A 137 -5.40 12.59 -17.17
CA ARG A 137 -6.42 11.63 -17.61
C ARG A 137 -7.59 11.54 -16.66
N ASN A 138 -7.34 11.67 -15.35
CA ASN A 138 -8.36 11.56 -14.32
C ASN A 138 -8.50 12.85 -13.49
N GLU A 139 -7.51 13.75 -13.59
CA GLU A 139 -7.45 15.01 -12.84
C GLU A 139 -7.66 14.76 -11.34
N VAL A 140 -8.40 15.64 -10.66
CA VAL A 140 -8.78 15.51 -9.24
C VAL A 140 -9.65 14.28 -9.00
N GLY A 141 -10.45 13.88 -9.99
CA GLY A 141 -11.41 12.79 -9.88
C GLY A 141 -10.77 11.44 -9.54
N GLY A 142 -9.51 11.22 -9.94
CA GLY A 142 -8.78 9.99 -9.61
C GLY A 142 -8.71 9.76 -8.10
N LEU A 143 -8.26 10.76 -7.33
CA LEU A 143 -8.21 10.67 -5.87
C LEU A 143 -9.60 10.60 -5.25
N GLN A 144 -10.54 11.41 -5.73
CA GLN A 144 -11.90 11.48 -5.19
C GLN A 144 -12.63 10.14 -5.30
N ASN A 145 -12.46 9.43 -6.42
CA ASN A 145 -13.09 8.14 -6.63
C ASN A 145 -12.39 7.01 -5.87
N MET A 146 -11.05 7.04 -5.72
CA MET A 146 -10.37 6.02 -4.89
C MET A 146 -10.65 6.18 -3.39
N MET A 147 -11.10 7.36 -2.95
CA MET A 147 -11.42 7.61 -1.55
C MET A 147 -12.93 7.67 -1.26
N ASP A 148 -13.79 7.69 -2.27
CA ASP A 148 -15.20 8.04 -2.13
C ASP A 148 -15.47 9.40 -1.45
N ILE A 149 -14.59 10.37 -1.65
CA ILE A 149 -14.71 11.73 -1.10
C ILE A 149 -14.76 12.75 -2.24
N GLU A 150 -15.96 13.23 -2.60
CA GLU A 150 -16.15 14.24 -3.68
C GLU A 150 -15.37 15.55 -3.42
N GLY A 151 -15.03 15.85 -2.17
CA GLY A 151 -14.37 17.09 -1.77
C GLY A 151 -12.85 17.01 -1.63
N ILE A 152 -12.25 15.82 -1.60
CA ILE A 152 -10.82 15.66 -1.29
C ILE A 152 -9.97 16.19 -2.46
N THR A 153 -8.93 16.95 -2.14
CA THR A 153 -7.96 17.44 -3.11
C THR A 153 -6.54 17.48 -2.49
N MET A 154 -5.55 17.77 -3.32
CA MET A 154 -4.16 18.01 -2.88
C MET A 154 -3.63 19.35 -3.44
N TRP A 155 -4.52 20.28 -3.78
CA TRP A 155 -4.14 21.55 -4.38
C TRP A 155 -3.61 22.53 -3.35
N ASP A 156 -2.30 22.64 -3.30
CA ASP A 156 -1.57 23.80 -2.79
C ASP A 156 -0.32 24.01 -3.64
N ASP A 157 0.68 24.77 -3.18
CA ASP A 157 1.98 24.87 -3.84
C ASP A 157 3.04 25.37 -2.84
N ASN A 158 4.27 24.87 -2.92
CA ASN A 158 5.37 25.26 -2.02
C ASN A 158 4.97 25.31 -0.54
N THR A 159 4.28 24.27 -0.07
CA THR A 159 3.77 24.18 1.30
C THR A 159 4.84 23.60 2.22
N PRO A 160 5.26 24.31 3.29
CA PRO A 160 6.23 23.76 4.22
C PRO A 160 5.62 22.58 5.01
N CYS A 161 6.27 21.43 4.92
CA CYS A 161 5.96 20.25 5.74
C CYS A 161 7.19 19.89 6.57
N ASN A 162 7.08 20.07 7.89
CA ASN A 162 8.15 19.77 8.84
C ASN A 162 8.00 18.33 9.34
N VAL A 163 9.11 17.60 9.44
CA VAL A 163 9.11 16.21 9.87
C VAL A 163 8.68 16.10 11.33
N THR A 164 7.66 15.28 11.57
CA THR A 164 7.15 14.98 12.91
C THR A 164 8.12 14.09 13.67
N ASP A 165 7.91 13.92 14.98
CA ASP A 165 8.73 13.00 15.78
C ASP A 165 8.52 11.54 15.36
N GLU A 166 7.30 11.19 14.95
CA GLU A 166 6.98 9.87 14.40
C GLU A 166 7.60 9.67 13.01
N GLY A 167 7.52 10.68 12.14
CA GLY A 167 8.19 10.68 10.84
C GLY A 167 9.68 10.44 10.94
N LYS A 168 10.39 11.07 11.90
CA LYS A 168 11.82 10.83 12.16
C LYS A 168 12.11 9.40 12.63
N SER A 169 11.17 8.77 13.32
CA SER A 169 11.31 7.40 13.80
C SER A 169 11.09 6.37 12.69
N ILE A 170 10.17 6.66 11.77
CA ILE A 170 9.80 5.75 10.67
C ILE A 170 10.75 5.93 9.49
N SER A 171 11.01 7.17 9.09
CA SER A 171 11.83 7.51 7.94
C SER A 171 12.98 8.47 8.34
N PRO A 172 14.12 7.93 8.80
CA PRO A 172 15.30 8.72 9.11
C PRO A 172 15.86 9.51 7.91
N SER A 173 15.56 9.08 6.68
CA SER A 173 16.02 9.75 5.47
C SER A 173 15.16 10.96 5.07
N LEU A 174 13.96 11.12 5.64
CA LEU A 174 13.04 12.21 5.32
C LEU A 174 13.55 13.56 5.85
N PRO A 175 13.84 14.55 4.97
CA PRO A 175 14.09 15.92 5.40
C PRO A 175 12.78 16.70 5.59
N ASP A 176 12.85 17.91 6.17
CA ASP A 176 11.77 18.90 5.99
C ASP A 176 11.67 19.24 4.50
N ILE A 177 10.44 19.34 3.98
CA ILE A 177 10.20 19.55 2.53
C ILE A 177 9.29 20.75 2.27
N GLN A 178 9.29 21.19 1.01
CA GLN A 178 8.26 22.03 0.42
C GLN A 178 7.44 21.14 -0.51
N SER A 179 6.24 20.78 -0.09
CA SER A 179 5.33 19.96 -0.89
C SER A 179 4.54 20.83 -1.86
N ASP A 180 4.49 20.44 -3.13
CA ASP A 180 3.64 21.12 -4.11
C ASP A 180 2.19 20.66 -3.96
N ARG A 181 1.97 19.39 -3.59
CA ARG A 181 0.64 18.81 -3.39
C ARG A 181 0.56 18.07 -2.07
N PRO A 182 0.62 18.77 -0.93
CA PRO A 182 0.40 18.11 0.34
C PRO A 182 -1.02 17.52 0.39
N PHE A 183 -1.19 16.43 1.12
CA PHE A 183 -2.50 15.86 1.38
C PHE A 183 -3.30 16.76 2.33
N HIS A 184 -4.58 16.99 2.01
CA HIS A 184 -5.47 17.84 2.82
C HIS A 184 -6.14 17.01 3.92
N VAL A 185 -5.57 17.02 5.12
CA VAL A 185 -6.05 16.24 6.26
C VAL A 185 -7.44 16.70 6.75
N ASP A 186 -7.73 17.99 6.62
CA ASP A 186 -9.01 18.60 7.01
C ASP A 186 -10.16 18.31 6.04
N GLU A 187 -9.88 17.65 4.92
CA GLU A 187 -10.86 17.22 3.92
C GLU A 187 -11.20 15.72 4.03
N LEU A 188 -10.58 14.99 4.97
CA LEU A 188 -10.95 13.60 5.25
C LEU A 188 -12.41 13.47 5.72
N ASP A 189 -13.08 12.42 5.25
CA ASP A 189 -14.46 12.08 5.59
C ASP A 189 -14.66 10.56 5.55
N GLY A 190 -15.82 10.08 6.01
CA GLY A 190 -16.14 8.66 6.03
C GLY A 190 -15.28 7.88 7.03
N ASP A 191 -14.80 6.71 6.60
CA ASP A 191 -13.96 5.82 7.41
C ASP A 191 -12.45 6.10 7.22
N TRP A 192 -12.09 7.08 6.37
CA TRP A 192 -10.71 7.48 6.17
C TRP A 192 -10.15 8.23 7.37
N GLU A 193 -9.04 7.72 7.92
CA GLU A 193 -8.33 8.31 9.04
C GLU A 193 -6.82 8.43 8.78
N VAL A 194 -6.19 9.36 9.50
CA VAL A 194 -4.73 9.45 9.52
C VAL A 194 -4.17 8.33 10.38
N GLU A 195 -3.47 7.38 9.76
CA GLU A 195 -2.73 6.35 10.47
C GLU A 195 -1.39 6.92 10.98
N VAL A 196 -0.66 7.64 10.14
CA VAL A 196 0.61 8.31 10.49
C VAL A 196 0.80 9.57 9.66
N SER A 197 1.12 10.70 10.29
CA SER A 197 1.61 11.91 9.62
C SER A 197 3.12 12.05 9.79
N LEU A 198 3.90 11.78 8.74
CA LEU A 198 5.37 11.78 8.82
C LEU A 198 5.94 13.19 8.75
N ALA A 199 5.33 14.07 7.94
CA ALA A 199 5.65 15.49 7.92
C ALA A 199 4.39 16.30 7.64
N GLN A 200 4.28 17.47 8.26
CA GLN A 200 3.07 18.30 8.17
C GLN A 200 3.35 19.78 8.35
N ASN A 201 2.41 20.61 7.93
CA ASN A 201 2.44 22.03 8.22
C ASN A 201 2.13 22.32 9.70
N ASP A 202 2.35 23.56 10.12
CA ASP A 202 2.16 23.98 11.52
C ASP A 202 0.73 23.78 12.05
N SER A 203 -0.28 23.81 11.17
CA SER A 203 -1.68 23.58 11.54
C SER A 203 -2.09 22.11 11.56
N GLY A 204 -1.25 21.19 11.04
CA GLY A 204 -1.58 19.79 10.86
C GLY A 204 -2.68 19.51 9.83
N THR A 205 -3.02 20.49 8.97
CA THR A 205 -4.06 20.36 7.93
C THR A 205 -3.49 19.96 6.58
N ARG A 206 -2.16 20.05 6.42
CA ARG A 206 -1.42 19.64 5.23
C ARG A 206 -0.32 18.70 5.63
N ALA A 207 -0.27 17.53 5.02
CA ALA A 207 0.71 16.51 5.36
C ALA A 207 1.30 15.84 4.11
N ASP A 208 2.61 15.63 4.15
CA ASP A 208 3.38 14.96 3.11
C ASP A 208 4.80 14.68 3.63
N PRO A 209 5.21 13.41 3.79
CA PRO A 209 4.42 12.19 3.60
C PRO A 209 3.36 11.95 4.68
N ILE A 210 2.30 11.24 4.32
CA ILE A 210 1.24 10.79 5.24
C ILE A 210 0.75 9.40 4.84
N ILE A 211 0.36 8.59 5.81
CA ILE A 211 -0.36 7.32 5.63
C ILE A 211 -1.79 7.56 6.07
N VAL A 212 -2.74 7.47 5.14
CA VAL A 212 -4.17 7.45 5.45
C VAL A 212 -4.73 6.07 5.17
N ARG A 213 -5.70 5.66 5.98
CA ARG A 213 -6.30 4.32 5.95
C ARG A 213 -7.81 4.44 5.90
N ASP A 214 -8.45 3.61 5.10
CA ASP A 214 -9.91 3.46 5.09
C ASP A 214 -10.36 2.40 6.10
N GLY A 215 -10.65 2.80 7.34
CA GLY A 215 -11.08 1.88 8.40
C GLY A 215 -10.19 0.64 8.54
N ASN A 216 -10.73 -0.54 8.23
CA ASN A 216 -9.99 -1.81 8.25
C ASN A 216 -9.57 -2.32 6.85
N LEU A 217 -9.71 -1.49 5.82
CA LEU A 217 -9.34 -1.75 4.44
C LEU A 217 -7.91 -1.23 4.16
N GLY A 218 -7.65 -0.83 2.92
CA GLY A 218 -6.37 -0.39 2.38
C GLY A 218 -5.91 1.01 2.78
N ARG A 219 -4.79 1.43 2.19
CA ARG A 219 -4.08 2.66 2.50
C ARG A 219 -3.69 3.46 1.27
N LEU A 220 -3.68 4.78 1.43
CA LEU A 220 -3.08 5.71 0.47
C LEU A 220 -1.95 6.48 1.14
N ILE A 221 -0.81 6.53 0.45
CA ILE A 221 0.43 7.06 0.99
C ILE A 221 1.08 8.01 -0.04
N PRO A 222 0.67 9.28 -0.08
CA PRO A 222 1.43 10.29 -0.82
C PRO A 222 2.78 10.54 -0.14
N VAL A 223 3.86 10.47 -0.93
CA VAL A 223 5.25 10.62 -0.46
C VAL A 223 6.02 11.60 -1.34
N ILE A 224 6.33 12.77 -0.79
CA ILE A 224 7.07 13.87 -1.42
C ILE A 224 6.42 14.24 -2.75
N GLN A 225 5.24 14.84 -2.63
CA GLN A 225 4.34 15.26 -3.69
C GLN A 225 4.79 16.57 -4.34
N THR A 226 6.01 16.59 -4.84
CA THR A 226 6.69 17.74 -5.45
C THR A 226 7.09 17.39 -6.88
N ALA A 227 6.92 18.32 -7.81
CA ALA A 227 7.36 18.15 -9.19
C ALA A 227 8.89 18.19 -9.28
N GLY A 228 9.50 17.08 -9.68
CA GLY A 228 10.95 16.92 -9.69
C GLY A 228 11.55 16.92 -8.28
N GLY A 229 12.61 17.70 -8.11
CA GLY A 229 13.37 17.80 -6.85
C GLY A 229 14.48 16.77 -6.70
N THR A 230 15.18 16.82 -5.57
CA THR A 230 16.30 15.91 -5.23
C THR A 230 16.08 15.21 -3.89
N GLU A 231 14.87 15.31 -3.34
CA GLU A 231 14.49 14.65 -2.10
C GLU A 231 14.58 13.12 -2.27
N PRO A 232 14.89 12.38 -1.20
CA PRO A 232 15.20 10.95 -1.29
C PRO A 232 13.92 10.09 -1.35
N LYS A 233 13.12 10.26 -2.41
CA LYS A 233 11.82 9.59 -2.62
C LYS A 233 11.89 8.07 -2.41
N GLY A 234 12.86 7.41 -3.02
CA GLY A 234 13.03 5.96 -2.94
C GLY A 234 13.40 5.47 -1.54
N ALA A 235 14.28 6.18 -0.85
CA ALA A 235 14.67 5.81 0.51
C ALA A 235 13.52 6.00 1.51
N VAL A 236 12.77 7.11 1.38
CA VAL A 236 11.60 7.38 2.23
C VAL A 236 10.50 6.34 1.99
N ALA A 237 10.22 5.98 0.73
CA ALA A 237 9.27 4.92 0.41
C ALA A 237 9.68 3.57 1.01
N ALA A 238 10.95 3.17 0.84
CA ALA A 238 11.45 1.92 1.41
C ALA A 238 11.35 1.89 2.94
N GLU A 239 11.69 2.99 3.63
CA GLU A 239 11.58 3.09 5.09
C GLU A 239 10.13 2.95 5.57
N ILE A 240 9.18 3.59 4.88
CA ILE A 240 7.73 3.44 5.15
C ILE A 240 7.28 1.99 4.94
N ILE A 241 7.66 1.37 3.82
CA ILE A 241 7.32 -0.03 3.48
C ILE A 241 7.86 -0.98 4.54
N ILE A 242 9.14 -0.86 4.89
CA ILE A 242 9.80 -1.69 5.90
C ILE A 242 9.07 -1.57 7.24
N TRP A 243 8.70 -0.34 7.63
CA TRP A 243 7.93 -0.12 8.84
C TRP A 243 6.57 -0.81 8.76
N LEU A 244 5.78 -0.55 7.71
CA LEU A 244 4.44 -1.12 7.52
C LEU A 244 4.44 -2.66 7.56
N MET A 245 5.36 -3.30 6.83
CA MET A 245 5.44 -4.77 6.78
C MET A 245 6.03 -5.38 8.06
N SER A 246 6.71 -4.59 8.90
CA SER A 246 7.19 -5.04 10.21
C SER A 246 6.17 -4.90 11.34
N THR A 247 5.21 -3.97 11.22
CA THR A 247 4.21 -3.65 12.23
C THR A 247 2.83 -4.24 11.92
N THR A 248 2.55 -4.52 10.65
CA THR A 248 1.34 -5.23 10.24
C THR A 248 1.49 -6.73 10.52
N PRO A 249 0.60 -7.34 11.31
CA PRO A 249 0.73 -8.76 11.65
C PRO A 249 0.59 -9.64 10.40
N VAL A 250 1.70 -10.15 9.88
CA VAL A 250 1.68 -11.32 8.99
C VAL A 250 1.71 -12.57 9.86
N GLU A 251 0.65 -13.38 9.83
CA GLU A 251 0.73 -14.73 10.39
C GLU A 251 1.76 -15.51 9.54
N PRO A 252 2.86 -16.01 10.12
CA PRO A 252 3.93 -16.60 9.33
C PRO A 252 3.40 -17.83 8.60
N ALA A 253 3.31 -17.75 7.28
CA ALA A 253 3.06 -18.86 6.39
C ALA A 253 4.07 -19.98 6.67
N GLY A 254 3.63 -21.01 7.40
CA GLY A 254 4.40 -22.25 7.54
C GLY A 254 5.25 -22.43 8.80
N LYS A 255 5.13 -21.61 9.86
CA LYS A 255 5.53 -22.11 11.18
C LYS A 255 4.46 -23.09 11.67
N ILE A 256 4.60 -24.35 11.27
CA ILE A 256 3.98 -25.47 11.98
C ILE A 256 4.32 -25.23 13.45
N SER A 257 3.33 -24.80 14.22
CA SER A 257 3.36 -24.74 15.66
C SER A 257 3.65 -26.17 16.13
N THR A 258 4.93 -26.52 16.27
CA THR A 258 5.31 -27.67 17.08
C THR A 258 5.02 -27.26 18.51
N THR A 259 3.76 -27.38 18.91
CA THR A 259 3.36 -27.29 20.30
C THR A 259 4.17 -28.36 21.02
N TRP A 260 5.15 -27.94 21.82
CA TRP A 260 5.97 -28.82 22.65
C TRP A 260 5.17 -29.76 23.58
N GLY A 261 3.85 -29.54 23.70
CA GLY A 261 2.91 -30.43 24.37
C GLY A 261 2.67 -31.77 23.65
N ALA A 262 2.80 -31.86 22.32
CA ALA A 262 2.53 -33.09 21.57
C ALA A 262 3.66 -34.14 21.70
N LEU A 263 4.91 -33.71 21.90
CA LEU A 263 6.07 -34.61 22.01
C LEU A 263 6.20 -35.30 23.39
N LYS A 264 5.36 -34.96 24.37
CA LYS A 264 5.36 -35.59 25.71
C LYS A 264 4.23 -36.59 25.92
N ALA A 265 3.34 -36.78 24.95
CA ALA A 265 2.26 -37.76 25.06
C ALA A 265 2.68 -39.19 24.65
N ASP A 266 3.84 -39.36 24.00
CA ASP A 266 4.37 -40.66 23.58
C ASP A 266 5.57 -41.13 24.45
N ARG A 267 5.34 -41.23 25.77
CA ARG A 267 6.13 -42.12 26.64
C ARG A 267 5.28 -42.81 27.68
#